data_AF-A0A7W5B7Z6-F1
#
_entry.id   AF-A0A7W5B7Z6-F1
#
_cell.length_a   1.000
_cell.length_b   1.000
_cell.length_c   1.000
_cell.angle_alpha   90.00
_cell.angle_beta   90.00
_cell.angle_gamma   90.00
#
_symmetry.space_group_name_H-M   'P 1'
#
loop_
_entity.id
_entity.type
_entity.pdbx_description
1 polymer ?
#
loop_
_entity_poly.entity_id
_entity_poly.type
_entity_poly.pdbx_seq_one_letter_code
_entity_poly.pdbx_strand_id
1 'polypeptide(L)'
;MTDKPSAEQQTEDQQFWKFIDAHILLANEQLQNDPARANIVGAAMLFAAARFNSYLLAAGSGTREVFAGRKEEAGHYLREQFNKMLSDNLDDFDTNFEQHQKGN
;
A
#
# COMPACT_ATOMS: atom_id res chain seq x y z
N MET A 1 18.94 21.66 8.73
CA MET A 1 17.92 22.62 8.24
C MET A 1 16.78 21.78 7.73
N THR A 2 15.70 21.65 8.49
CA THR A 2 14.50 20.91 8.06
C THR A 2 13.56 21.94 7.44
N ASP A 3 13.53 21.98 6.12
CA ASP A 3 12.54 22.77 5.39
C ASP A 3 11.16 22.24 5.75
N LYS A 4 10.34 23.13 6.32
CA LYS A 4 8.95 22.83 6.66
C LYS A 4 8.18 22.56 5.35
N PRO A 5 7.41 21.47 5.23
CA PRO A 5 6.68 21.17 4.01
C PRO A 5 5.71 22.30 3.65
N SER A 6 5.52 22.51 2.35
CA SER A 6 4.59 23.51 1.81
C SER A 6 3.13 23.12 2.10
N ALA A 7 2.20 24.09 2.05
CA ALA A 7 0.79 23.84 2.28
C ALA A 7 0.19 22.83 1.27
N GLU A 8 0.71 22.78 0.04
CA GLU A 8 0.29 21.84 -1.00
C GLU A 8 0.76 20.41 -0.68
N GLN A 9 2.00 20.23 -0.22
CA GLN A 9 2.52 18.93 0.21
C GLN A 9 1.71 18.37 1.39
N GLN A 10 1.32 19.23 2.33
CA GLN A 10 0.46 18.83 3.45
C GLN A 10 -0.92 18.33 2.99
N THR A 11 -1.44 18.85 1.87
CA THR A 11 -2.74 18.39 1.33
C THR A 11 -2.62 17.07 0.58
N GLU A 12 -1.50 16.81 -0.11
CA GLU A 12 -1.25 15.54 -0.79
C GLU A 12 -1.03 14.41 0.22
N ASP A 13 -0.25 14.65 1.29
CA ASP A 13 -0.04 13.69 2.37
C ASP A 13 -1.37 13.31 3.05
N GLN A 14 -2.23 14.29 3.33
CA GLN A 14 -3.55 14.03 3.91
C GLN A 14 -4.42 13.16 2.99
N GLN A 15 -4.39 13.41 1.68
CA GLN A 15 -5.13 12.60 0.72
C GLN A 15 -4.58 11.18 0.63
N PHE A 16 -3.25 11.04 0.64
CA PHE A 16 -2.58 9.75 0.64
C PHE A 16 -3.02 8.88 1.82
N TRP A 17 -2.97 9.41 3.04
CA TRP A 17 -3.42 8.70 4.24
C TRP A 17 -4.91 8.39 4.20
N LYS A 18 -5.75 9.34 3.78
CA LYS A 18 -7.19 9.12 3.61
C LYS A 18 -7.48 7.96 2.66
N PHE A 19 -6.70 7.81 1.58
CA PHE A 19 -6.86 6.70 0.67
C PHE A 19 -6.41 5.38 1.29
N ILE A 20 -5.30 5.35 2.03
CA ILE A 20 -4.88 4.15 2.78
C ILE A 20 -5.98 3.70 3.73
N ASP A 21 -6.51 4.62 4.55
CA ASP A 21 -7.56 4.33 5.54
C ASP A 21 -8.81 3.74 4.88
N ALA A 22 -9.19 4.24 3.71
CA ALA A 22 -10.33 3.71 2.98
C ALA A 22 -10.14 2.24 2.55
N HIS A 23 -8.92 1.84 2.17
CA HIS A 23 -8.62 0.44 1.84
C HIS A 23 -8.63 -0.46 3.08
N ILE A 24 -8.08 0.03 4.20
CA ILE A 24 -8.07 -0.69 5.48
C ILE A 24 -9.51 -0.86 6.00
N LEU A 25 -10.34 0.20 5.92
CA LEU A 25 -11.74 0.14 6.32
C LEU A 25 -12.49 -0.95 5.57
N LEU A 26 -12.33 -1.01 4.24
CA LEU A 26 -12.95 -2.05 3.42
C LEU A 26 -12.45 -3.46 3.79
N ALA A 27 -11.16 -3.62 4.05
CA ALA A 27 -10.60 -4.91 4.49
C ALA A 27 -11.18 -5.32 5.85
N ASN A 28 -11.34 -4.37 6.78
CA ASN A 28 -11.95 -4.62 8.08
C ASN A 28 -13.42 -5.03 7.95
N GLU A 29 -14.21 -4.38 7.08
CA GLU A 29 -15.59 -4.79 6.79
C GLU A 29 -15.68 -6.22 6.25
N GLN A 30 -14.73 -6.65 5.42
CA GLN A 30 -14.66 -8.03 4.92
C GLN A 30 -14.35 -9.05 6.04
N LEU A 31 -13.72 -8.61 7.13
CA LEU A 31 -13.39 -9.44 8.30
C LEU A 31 -14.51 -9.50 9.35
N GLN A 32 -15.38 -8.49 9.42
CA GLN A 32 -16.39 -8.34 10.49
C GLN A 32 -17.28 -9.58 10.70
N ASN A 33 -17.57 -10.34 9.64
CA ASN A 33 -18.48 -11.48 9.71
C ASN A 33 -17.78 -12.82 9.94
N ASP A 34 -16.47 -12.90 9.74
CA ASP A 34 -15.72 -14.15 9.80
C ASP A 34 -14.20 -13.89 9.89
N PRO A 35 -13.65 -13.79 11.12
CA PRO A 35 -12.21 -13.60 11.33
C PRO A 35 -11.34 -14.71 10.74
N ALA A 36 -11.89 -15.90 10.47
CA ALA A 36 -11.15 -16.98 9.83
C ALA A 36 -10.74 -16.65 8.38
N ARG A 37 -11.26 -15.56 7.80
CA ARG A 37 -10.92 -15.06 6.46
C ARG A 37 -9.70 -14.15 6.43
N ALA A 38 -9.03 -13.91 7.55
CA ALA A 38 -7.86 -13.02 7.62
C ALA A 38 -6.80 -13.32 6.54
N ASN A 39 -6.51 -14.60 6.31
CA ASN A 39 -5.59 -15.03 5.25
C ASN A 39 -6.08 -14.68 3.84
N ILE A 40 -7.37 -14.80 3.57
CA ILE A 40 -7.99 -14.49 2.27
C ILE A 40 -8.01 -12.97 2.05
N VAL A 41 -8.44 -12.19 3.04
CA VAL A 41 -8.51 -10.72 2.95
C VAL A 41 -7.13 -10.13 2.76
N GLY A 42 -6.14 -10.58 3.54
CA GLY A 42 -4.74 -10.14 3.37
C GLY A 42 -4.19 -10.48 1.98
N ALA A 43 -4.40 -11.71 1.50
CA ALA A 43 -3.98 -12.10 0.15
C ALA A 43 -4.69 -11.28 -0.95
N ALA A 44 -5.98 -10.97 -0.76
CA ALA A 44 -6.75 -10.15 -1.68
C ALA A 44 -6.21 -8.72 -1.75
N MET A 45 -5.87 -8.09 -0.62
CA MET A 45 -5.25 -6.76 -0.59
C MET A 45 -3.93 -6.72 -1.35
N LEU A 46 -3.04 -7.70 -1.12
CA LEU A 46 -1.76 -7.79 -1.81
C LEU A 46 -1.96 -7.91 -3.33
N PHE A 47 -2.88 -8.78 -3.75
CA PHE A 47 -3.15 -8.98 -5.17
C PHE A 47 -3.86 -7.79 -5.82
N ALA A 48 -4.74 -7.10 -5.09
CA ALA A 48 -5.40 -5.89 -5.56
C ALA A 48 -4.39 -4.77 -5.86
N ALA A 49 -3.43 -4.53 -4.95
CA ALA A 49 -2.35 -3.58 -5.15
C ALA A 49 -1.50 -3.93 -6.39
N ALA A 50 -1.13 -5.21 -6.56
CA ALA A 50 -0.37 -5.67 -7.71
C ALA A 50 -1.12 -5.45 -9.04
N ARG A 51 -2.42 -5.77 -9.08
CA ARG A 51 -3.27 -5.57 -10.27
C ARG A 51 -3.40 -4.09 -10.63
N PHE A 52 -3.67 -3.24 -9.64
CA PHE A 52 -3.86 -1.81 -9.86
C PHE A 52 -2.58 -1.14 -10.36
N ASN A 53 -1.44 -1.41 -9.71
CA ASN A 53 -0.15 -0.87 -10.14
C ASN A 53 0.26 -1.35 -11.54
N SER A 54 -0.01 -2.61 -11.86
CA SER A 54 0.23 -3.15 -13.21
C SER A 54 -0.66 -2.48 -14.26
N TYR A 55 -1.92 -2.19 -13.91
CA TYR A 55 -2.84 -1.45 -14.77
C TYR A 55 -2.35 -0.03 -15.03
N LEU A 56 -1.90 0.71 -14.02
CA LEU A 56 -1.37 2.06 -14.20
C LEU A 56 -0.17 2.08 -15.14
N LEU A 57 0.75 1.11 -15.00
CA LEU A 57 1.89 0.99 -15.91
C LEU A 57 1.44 0.72 -17.35
N ALA A 58 0.50 -0.20 -17.55
CA ALA A 58 -0.03 -0.51 -18.87
C ALA A 58 -0.74 0.69 -19.51
N ALA A 59 -1.63 1.35 -18.75
CA ALA A 59 -2.36 2.54 -19.18
C ALA A 59 -1.41 3.69 -19.55
N GLY A 60 -0.34 3.89 -18.78
CA GLY A 60 0.68 4.91 -19.02
C GLY A 60 1.73 4.56 -20.10
N SER A 61 1.66 3.36 -20.70
CA SER A 61 2.65 2.92 -21.71
C SER A 61 2.23 3.22 -23.15
N GLY A 62 0.93 3.39 -23.43
CA GLY A 62 0.40 3.72 -24.76
C GLY A 62 0.49 2.58 -25.79
N THR A 63 1.59 1.83 -25.84
CA THR A 63 1.78 0.66 -26.70
C THR A 63 2.27 -0.56 -25.93
N ARG A 64 2.11 -1.74 -26.55
CA ARG A 64 2.59 -3.01 -26.00
C ARG A 64 4.12 -3.05 -25.92
N GLU A 65 4.81 -2.47 -26.90
CA GLU A 65 6.26 -2.43 -27.00
C GLU A 65 6.86 -1.61 -25.84
N VAL A 66 6.30 -0.43 -25.57
CA VAL A 66 6.72 0.42 -24.44
C VAL A 66 6.45 -0.29 -23.11
N PHE A 67 5.27 -0.90 -22.95
CA PHE A 67 4.96 -1.67 -21.76
C PHE A 67 5.96 -2.82 -21.55
N ALA A 68 6.24 -3.59 -22.60
CA ALA A 68 7.17 -4.71 -22.55
C ALA A 68 8.59 -4.29 -22.17
N GLY A 69 9.04 -3.10 -22.63
CA GLY A 69 10.34 -2.54 -22.29
C GLY A 69 10.45 -2.04 -20.83
N ARG A 70 9.33 -1.65 -20.21
CA ARG A 70 9.30 -1.04 -18.86
C ARG A 70 8.88 -1.97 -17.74
N LYS A 71 8.18 -3.07 -18.06
CA LYS A 71 7.53 -3.93 -17.05
C LYS A 71 8.49 -4.49 -15.99
N GLU A 72 9.72 -4.81 -16.36
CA GLU A 72 10.66 -5.44 -15.42
C GLU A 72 11.21 -4.42 -14.42
N GLU A 73 11.65 -3.26 -14.91
CA GLU A 73 12.12 -2.15 -14.08
C GLU A 73 11.02 -1.65 -13.14
N ALA A 74 9.81 -1.42 -13.67
CA ALA A 74 8.67 -1.02 -12.85
C ALA A 74 8.29 -2.10 -11.83
N GLY A 75 8.35 -3.37 -12.21
CA GLY A 75 8.13 -4.49 -11.30
C GLY A 75 9.16 -4.52 -10.17
N HIS A 76 10.44 -4.28 -10.47
CA HIS A 76 11.50 -4.20 -9.46
C HIS A 76 11.24 -3.06 -8.48
N TYR A 77 10.98 -1.86 -8.99
CA TYR A 77 10.67 -0.68 -8.18
C TYR A 77 9.48 -0.94 -7.23
N LEU A 78 8.38 -1.50 -7.73
CA LEU A 78 7.20 -1.78 -6.91
C LEU A 78 7.50 -2.79 -5.79
N ARG A 79 8.32 -3.81 -6.05
CA ARG A 79 8.74 -4.78 -5.03
C ARG A 79 9.60 -4.13 -3.96
N GLU A 80 10.54 -3.28 -4.34
CA GLU A 80 11.40 -2.55 -3.38
C GLU A 80 10.58 -1.59 -2.51
N GLN A 81 9.65 -0.83 -3.10
CA GLN A 81 8.78 0.06 -2.32
C GLN A 81 7.91 -0.74 -1.35
N PHE A 82 7.30 -1.83 -1.81
CA PHE A 82 6.49 -2.69 -0.94
C PHE A 82 7.31 -3.28 0.21
N ASN A 83 8.50 -3.79 -0.08
CA ASN A 83 9.39 -4.34 0.95
C ASN A 83 9.76 -3.30 2.00
N LYS A 84 10.07 -2.07 1.58
CA LYS A 84 10.37 -0.97 2.50
C LYS A 84 9.18 -0.67 3.40
N MET A 85 8.00 -0.43 2.81
CA MET A 85 6.78 -0.14 3.57
C MET A 85 6.43 -1.27 4.54
N LEU A 86 6.56 -2.53 4.10
CA LEU A 86 6.32 -3.69 4.94
C LEU A 86 7.30 -3.73 6.12
N SER A 87 8.60 -3.53 5.87
CA SER A 87 9.62 -3.48 6.93
C SER A 87 9.31 -2.38 7.95
N ASP A 88 9.05 -1.16 7.47
CA ASP A 88 8.77 -0.01 8.35
C ASP A 88 7.54 -0.28 9.24
N ASN A 89 6.49 -0.91 8.71
CA ASN A 89 5.30 -1.28 9.50
C ASN A 89 5.60 -2.41 10.50
N LEU A 90 6.36 -3.44 10.10
CA LEU A 90 6.73 -4.53 11.01
C LEU A 90 7.59 -4.03 12.17
N ASP A 91 8.54 -3.13 11.88
CA ASP A 91 9.41 -2.52 12.90
C ASP A 91 8.61 -1.63 13.86
N ASP A 92 7.59 -0.92 13.37
CA ASP A 92 6.65 -0.15 14.22
C ASP A 92 5.84 -1.07 15.15
N PHE A 93 5.28 -2.16 14.60
CA PHE A 93 4.55 -3.15 15.40
C PHE A 93 5.45 -3.87 16.42
N ASP A 94 6.73 -4.13 16.10
CA ASP A 94 7.70 -4.70 17.04
C ASP A 94 8.01 -3.71 18.17
N THR A 95 8.28 -2.46 17.81
CA THR A 95 8.60 -1.39 18.78
C THR A 95 7.43 -1.07 19.71
N ASN A 96 6.21 -1.06 19.18
CA ASN A 96 5.00 -0.63 19.88
C ASN A 96 4.06 -1.81 20.23
N PHE A 97 4.58 -3.04 20.25
CA PHE A 97 3.79 -4.27 20.36
C PHE A 97 2.75 -4.26 21.49
N GLU A 98 3.14 -3.83 22.69
CA GLU A 98 2.23 -3.76 23.85
C GLU A 98 1.13 -2.70 23.71
N GLN A 99 1.40 -1.62 22.98
CA GLN A 99 0.43 -0.55 22.74
C GLN A 99 -0.61 -1.01 21.71
N HIS A 100 -0.18 -1.70 20.66
CA HIS A 100 -1.07 -2.28 19.66
C HIS A 100 -1.93 -3.42 20.19
N GLN A 101 -1.47 -4.20 21.18
CA GLN A 101 -2.28 -5.24 21.82
C GLN A 101 -3.44 -4.71 22.68
N LYS A 102 -3.30 -3.54 23.30
CA LYS A 102 -4.33 -2.98 24.21
C LYS A 102 -5.46 -2.25 23.47
N GLY A 103 -5.34 -2.04 22.16
CA GLY A 103 -6.29 -1.32 21.33
C GLY A 103 -7.30 -2.19 20.56
N ASN A 104 -7.27 -3.51 20.75
CA ASN A 104 -8.20 -4.49 20.17
C ASN A 104 -9.20 -5.01 21.21
#